data_AF-H3ZNW9-F1
#
_entry.id   AF-H3ZNW9-F1
#
_cell.length_a   1.000
_cell.length_b   1.000
_cell.length_c   1.000
_cell.angle_alpha   90.00
_cell.angle_beta   90.00
_cell.angle_gamma   90.00
#
_symmetry.space_group_name_H-M   'P 1'
#
loop_
_entity.id
_entity.type
_entity.pdbx_description
1 polymer ?
#
loop_
_entity_poly.entity_id
_entity_poly.type
_entity_poly.pdbx_seq_one_letter_code
_entity_poly.pdbx_strand_id
1 'polypeptide(L)'
;MEEFILSTTENVPGYKVVKVLGIARGATVRAKHLGKDILAGLRNIAGGEVKEYTEMLAEAREIALQRMIQHAKEMGANGVIGVRFMTSAVASGAAEIFAYGTAVVLEKE
;
A
#
# COMPACT_ATOMS: atom_id res chain seq x y z
N MET A 1 10.03 -0.09 -21.84
CA MET A 1 9.29 0.79 -20.91
C MET A 1 10.17 0.93 -19.70
N GLU A 2 10.47 2.16 -19.27
CA GLU A 2 11.21 2.36 -18.02
C GLU A 2 10.39 1.82 -16.84
N GLU A 3 11.08 1.23 -15.87
CA GLU A 3 10.49 0.66 -14.66
C GLU A 3 9.92 1.80 -13.79
N PHE A 4 8.70 1.63 -13.26
CA PHE A 4 8.08 2.62 -12.37
C PHE A 4 8.72 2.51 -10.99
N ILE A 5 9.46 3.54 -10.55
CA ILE A 5 10.29 3.46 -9.35
C ILE A 5 9.45 3.67 -8.10
N LEU A 6 9.62 2.78 -7.12
CA LEU A 6 9.02 2.93 -5.78
C LEU A 6 10.14 2.91 -4.76
N SER A 7 10.17 3.91 -3.89
CA SER A 7 11.09 3.93 -2.75
C SER A 7 10.43 4.39 -1.48
N THR A 8 10.83 3.79 -0.37
CA THR A 8 10.51 4.29 0.98
C THR A 8 11.41 5.45 1.40
N THR A 9 12.56 5.65 0.73
CA THR A 9 13.45 6.81 0.92
C THR A 9 13.00 8.01 0.09
N GLU A 10 13.46 9.22 0.41
CA GLU A 10 13.22 10.40 -0.44
C GLU A 10 14.18 10.49 -1.63
N ASN A 11 15.35 9.85 -1.55
CA ASN A 11 16.36 9.85 -2.61
C ASN A 11 16.57 8.44 -3.18
N VAL A 12 16.70 8.34 -4.50
CA VAL A 12 16.95 7.08 -5.21
C VAL A 12 18.35 7.16 -5.83
N PRO A 13 19.35 6.39 -5.37
CA PRO A 13 20.70 6.44 -5.92
C PRO A 13 20.73 6.23 -7.44
N GLY A 14 21.49 7.06 -8.16
CA GLY A 14 21.59 7.03 -9.62
C GLY A 14 20.40 7.69 -10.35
N TYR A 15 19.49 8.34 -9.62
CA TYR A 15 18.40 9.11 -10.17
C TYR A 15 18.27 10.47 -9.48
N LYS A 16 17.89 11.47 -10.27
CA LYS A 16 17.57 12.81 -9.79
C LYS A 16 16.07 13.08 -9.91
N VAL A 17 15.46 13.61 -8.86
CA VAL A 17 14.09 14.15 -8.93
C VAL A 17 14.11 15.47 -9.69
N VAL A 18 13.47 15.50 -10.86
CA VAL A 18 13.38 16.71 -11.69
C VAL A 18 12.04 17.43 -11.57
N LYS A 19 11.01 16.74 -11.06
CA LYS A 19 9.70 17.34 -10.76
C LYS A 19 8.99 16.62 -9.63
N VAL A 20 8.36 17.40 -8.74
CA VAL A 20 7.41 16.90 -7.73
C VAL A 20 6.00 17.19 -8.23
N LEU A 21 5.15 16.17 -8.26
CA LEU A 21 3.80 16.26 -8.81
C LEU A 21 2.72 16.34 -7.73
N GLY A 22 3.05 15.99 -6.49
CA GLY A 22 2.14 16.02 -5.34
C GLY A 22 2.04 14.66 -4.66
N ILE A 23 0.95 14.44 -3.93
CA ILE A 23 0.75 13.23 -3.14
C ILE A 23 0.08 12.15 -3.99
N ALA A 24 0.80 11.05 -4.20
CA ALA A 24 0.22 9.80 -4.69
C ALA A 24 -0.48 9.09 -3.52
N ARG A 25 -1.63 8.46 -3.79
CA ARG A 25 -2.42 7.78 -2.76
C ARG A 25 -3.29 6.68 -3.34
N GLY A 26 -3.50 5.62 -2.58
CA GLY A 26 -4.38 4.51 -2.89
C GLY A 26 -4.89 3.85 -1.61
N ALA A 27 -6.17 3.53 -1.56
CA ALA A 27 -6.79 2.92 -0.38
C ALA A 27 -7.60 1.69 -0.78
N THR A 28 -7.80 0.76 0.16
CA THR A 28 -8.81 -0.28 0.05
C THR A 28 -9.36 -0.62 1.43
N VAL A 29 -10.65 -0.92 1.50
CA VAL A 29 -11.33 -1.35 2.73
C VAL A 29 -11.66 -2.82 2.58
N ARG A 30 -11.26 -3.63 3.56
CA ARG A 30 -11.60 -5.05 3.65
C ARG A 30 -12.50 -5.30 4.84
N ALA A 31 -13.67 -5.89 4.57
CA ALA A 31 -14.61 -6.32 5.58
C ALA A 31 -14.32 -7.76 6.00
N LYS A 32 -14.33 -8.01 7.31
CA LYS A 32 -14.06 -9.28 7.99
C LYS A 32 -15.19 -10.30 7.84
N HIS A 33 -15.87 -10.40 6.69
CA HIS A 33 -16.86 -11.46 6.50
C HIS A 33 -16.22 -12.86 6.60
N LEU A 34 -14.90 -12.98 6.39
CA LEU A 34 -14.09 -14.16 6.71
C LEU A 34 -13.93 -14.45 8.21
N GLY A 35 -14.15 -13.45 9.08
CA GLY A 35 -13.71 -13.47 10.47
C GLY A 35 -14.51 -14.34 11.43
N LYS A 36 -15.81 -14.58 11.16
CA LYS A 36 -16.66 -15.40 12.04
C LYS A 36 -16.24 -16.87 12.03
N ASP A 37 -15.91 -17.40 10.85
CA ASP A 37 -15.54 -18.80 10.68
C ASP A 37 -14.10 -19.06 11.18
N ILE A 38 -13.18 -18.11 10.95
CA ILE A 38 -11.79 -18.17 11.44
C ILE A 38 -11.74 -18.09 12.97
N LEU A 39 -12.49 -17.18 13.60
CA LEU A 39 -12.55 -17.05 15.07
C LEU A 39 -13.11 -18.31 15.74
N ALA A 40 -14.01 -19.05 15.09
CA ALA A 40 -14.52 -20.32 15.60
C ALA A 40 -13.43 -21.42 15.60
N GLY A 41 -12.57 -21.45 14.58
CA GLY A 41 -11.43 -22.39 14.49
C GLY A 41 -10.23 -22.03 15.37
N LEU A 42 -10.02 -20.75 15.66
CA LEU A 42 -8.88 -20.25 16.44
C LEU A 42 -9.07 -20.27 17.96
N ARG A 43 -10.27 -20.59 18.48
CA ARG A 43 -10.52 -20.67 19.93
C ARG A 43 -9.54 -21.59 20.68
N ASN A 44 -8.84 -22.48 19.97
CA ASN A 44 -7.85 -23.41 20.52
C ASN A 44 -6.38 -22.99 20.29
N ILE A 45 -6.09 -21.87 19.61
CA ILE A 45 -4.71 -21.43 19.32
C ILE A 45 -4.37 -20.22 20.18
N ALA A 46 -3.55 -20.44 21.20
CA ALA A 46 -3.01 -19.37 22.03
C ALA A 46 -1.92 -18.60 21.27
N GLY A 47 -2.22 -17.36 20.86
CA GLY A 47 -1.22 -16.32 20.52
C GLY A 47 -0.51 -16.42 19.17
N GLY A 48 -0.94 -17.30 18.26
CA GLY A 48 -0.34 -17.46 16.93
C GLY A 48 -0.83 -16.46 15.88
N GLU A 49 -0.10 -16.37 14.77
CA GLU A 49 -0.52 -15.65 13.57
C GLU A 49 -1.84 -16.21 13.01
N VAL A 50 -2.77 -15.31 12.64
CA VAL A 50 -3.97 -15.69 11.92
C VAL A 50 -3.73 -15.58 10.42
N LYS A 51 -3.33 -16.69 9.80
CA LYS A 51 -2.88 -16.75 8.41
C LYS A 51 -3.86 -16.11 7.42
N GLU A 52 -5.14 -16.39 7.56
CA GLU A 52 -6.17 -15.86 6.67
C GLU A 52 -6.29 -14.33 6.77
N TYR A 53 -6.12 -13.75 7.97
CA TYR A 53 -6.06 -12.30 8.12
C TYR A 53 -4.75 -11.74 7.57
N THR A 54 -3.62 -12.43 7.74
CA THR A 54 -2.35 -11.99 7.15
C THR A 54 -2.42 -11.97 5.63
N GLU A 55 -2.95 -13.03 5.01
CA GLU A 55 -3.15 -13.13 3.56
C GLU A 55 -4.09 -12.03 3.05
N MET A 56 -5.23 -11.83 3.73
CA MET A 56 -6.18 -10.75 3.40
C MET A 56 -5.51 -9.37 3.47
N LEU A 57 -4.70 -9.11 4.49
CA LEU A 57 -3.98 -7.85 4.64
C LEU A 57 -2.86 -7.69 3.60
N ALA A 58 -2.22 -8.78 3.17
CA ALA A 58 -1.23 -8.76 2.11
C ALA A 58 -1.87 -8.39 0.77
N GLU A 59 -2.99 -9.01 0.42
CA GLU A 59 -3.76 -8.67 -0.79
C GLU A 59 -4.25 -7.21 -0.75
N ALA A 60 -4.72 -6.76 0.42
CA ALA A 60 -5.15 -5.38 0.60
C ALA A 60 -4.00 -4.36 0.39
N ARG A 61 -2.79 -4.67 0.87
CA ARG A 61 -1.60 -3.85 0.62
C ARG A 61 -1.27 -3.75 -0.86
N GLU A 62 -1.32 -4.87 -1.59
CA GLU A 62 -1.05 -4.87 -3.03
C GLU A 62 -2.04 -3.99 -3.79
N ILE A 63 -3.34 -4.11 -3.47
CA ILE A 63 -4.37 -3.29 -4.12
C ILE A 63 -4.20 -1.81 -3.80
N ALA A 64 -3.92 -1.45 -2.54
CA ALA A 64 -3.66 -0.06 -2.16
C ALA A 64 -2.43 0.50 -2.89
N LEU A 65 -1.36 -0.31 -3.00
CA LEU A 65 -0.13 0.03 -3.71
C LEU A 65 -0.39 0.26 -5.21
N GLN A 66 -1.09 -0.65 -5.89
CA GLN A 66 -1.43 -0.50 -7.30
C GLN A 66 -2.30 0.73 -7.56
N ARG A 67 -3.26 1.03 -6.68
CA ARG A 67 -4.07 2.26 -6.77
C ARG A 67 -3.22 3.52 -6.60
N MET A 68 -2.24 3.51 -5.68
CA MET A 68 -1.31 4.63 -5.51
C MET A 68 -0.43 4.83 -6.74
N ILE A 69 0.10 3.75 -7.32
CA ILE A 69 0.87 3.77 -8.56
C ILE A 69 0.03 4.35 -9.71
N GLN A 70 -1.21 3.87 -9.86
CA GLN A 70 -2.11 4.34 -10.90
C GLN A 70 -2.42 5.82 -10.77
N HIS A 71 -2.73 6.29 -9.55
CA HIS A 71 -2.94 7.71 -9.27
C HIS A 71 -1.68 8.54 -9.58
N ALA A 72 -0.48 8.06 -9.24
CA ALA A 72 0.77 8.73 -9.60
C ALA A 72 0.99 8.80 -11.13
N LYS A 73 0.69 7.72 -11.86
CA LYS A 73 0.75 7.69 -13.33
C LYS A 73 -0.20 8.69 -13.97
N GLU A 74 -1.41 8.85 -13.43
CA GLU A 74 -2.39 9.86 -13.88
C GLU A 74 -1.87 11.29 -13.70
N MET A 75 -0.97 11.52 -12.75
CA MET A 75 -0.28 12.81 -12.55
C MET A 75 0.93 13.00 -13.48
N GLY A 76 1.28 11.99 -14.28
CA GLY A 76 2.48 11.99 -15.14
C GLY A 76 3.77 11.60 -14.43
N ALA A 77 3.68 10.94 -13.26
CA ALA A 77 4.85 10.47 -12.53
C ALA A 77 5.45 9.22 -13.19
N ASN A 78 6.76 9.04 -13.05
CA ASN A 78 7.45 7.77 -13.33
C ASN A 78 7.96 7.09 -12.04
N GLY A 79 7.71 7.70 -10.88
CA GLY A 79 7.98 7.07 -9.60
C GLY A 79 7.23 7.69 -8.43
N VAL A 80 7.26 6.98 -7.29
CA VAL A 80 6.81 7.46 -5.98
C VAL A 80 7.91 7.24 -4.95
N ILE A 81 8.34 8.30 -4.29
CA ILE A 81 9.31 8.27 -3.19
C ILE A 81 8.61 8.49 -1.85
N GLY A 82 9.29 8.15 -0.75
CA GLY A 82 8.72 8.27 0.59
C GLY A 82 7.46 7.42 0.77
N VAL A 83 7.37 6.26 0.11
CA VAL A 83 6.21 5.37 0.20
C VAL A 83 5.98 4.92 1.64
N ARG A 84 4.73 5.00 2.10
CA ARG A 84 4.27 4.56 3.43
C ARG A 84 2.96 3.81 3.30
N PHE A 85 2.74 2.90 4.24
CA PHE A 85 1.44 2.25 4.46
C PHE A 85 0.88 2.66 5.82
N MET A 86 -0.43 2.82 5.89
CA MET A 86 -1.19 3.02 7.11
C MET A 86 -2.37 2.05 7.12
N THR A 87 -2.71 1.58 8.31
CA THR A 87 -3.86 0.71 8.54
C THR A 87 -4.76 1.39 9.56
N SER A 88 -6.06 1.48 9.26
CA SER A 88 -7.05 2.07 10.16
C SER A 88 -8.26 1.14 10.32
N ALA A 89 -8.85 1.10 11.51
CA ALA A 89 -10.15 0.45 11.70
C ALA A 89 -11.24 1.46 11.32
N VAL A 90 -12.01 1.15 10.27
CA VAL A 90 -13.02 2.07 9.72
C VAL A 90 -14.43 1.75 10.22
N ALA A 91 -14.72 0.50 10.55
CA ALA A 91 -15.98 0.07 11.14
C ALA A 91 -15.79 -1.24 11.92
N SER A 92 -16.83 -1.64 12.67
CA SER A 92 -16.84 -2.96 13.32
C SER A 92 -16.68 -4.05 12.27
N GLY A 93 -15.53 -4.72 12.32
CA GLY A 93 -15.20 -5.75 11.34
C GLY A 93 -14.78 -5.22 9.97
N ALA A 94 -14.27 -3.99 9.84
CA ALA A 94 -13.65 -3.52 8.60
C ALA A 94 -12.38 -2.71 8.88
N ALA A 95 -11.34 -2.96 8.07
CA ALA A 95 -10.09 -2.21 8.14
C ALA A 95 -9.74 -1.64 6.76
N GLU A 96 -9.21 -0.43 6.76
CA GLU A 96 -8.61 0.21 5.61
C GLU A 96 -7.11 -0.05 5.59
N ILE A 97 -6.59 -0.31 4.40
CA ILE A 97 -5.17 -0.17 4.08
C ILE A 97 -5.01 1.01 3.13
N PHE A 98 -4.19 1.96 3.54
CA PHE A 98 -3.88 3.19 2.81
C PHE A 98 -2.39 3.22 2.46
N ALA A 99 -2.06 3.37 1.19
CA ALA A 99 -0.72 3.59 0.67
C ALA A 99 -0.60 5.04 0.18
N TYR A 100 0.49 5.72 0.53
CA TYR A 100 0.76 7.07 0.04
C TYR A 100 2.27 7.34 -0.10
N GLY A 101 2.59 8.37 -0.87
CA GLY A 101 3.95 8.87 -1.05
C GLY A 101 3.96 10.10 -1.95
N THR A 102 5.15 10.55 -2.35
CA THR A 102 5.31 11.72 -3.22
C THR A 102 5.50 11.26 -4.67
N ALA A 103 4.57 11.63 -5.55
CA ALA A 103 4.67 11.42 -6.98
C ALA A 103 5.77 12.32 -7.57
N VAL A 104 6.69 11.72 -8.32
CA VAL A 104 7.86 12.42 -8.87
C VAL A 104 8.13 12.01 -10.32
N VAL A 105 8.86 12.90 -11.02
CA VAL A 105 9.58 12.56 -12.25
C VAL A 105 11.06 12.42 -11.90
N LEU A 106 11.62 11.25 -12.19
CA LEU A 106 13.01 10.86 -11.99
C LEU A 106 13.73 10.78 -13.34
N GLU A 107 14.97 11.26 -13.40
CA GLU A 107 15.87 11.07 -14.54
C GLU A 107 17.13 10.34 -14.05
N LYS A 108 17.69 9.44 -14.86
CA LYS A 108 18.99 8.83 -14.56
C LYS A 108 20.07 9.91 -14.58
N GLU A 109 20.97 9.86 -13.60
CA GLU A 109 22.16 10.71 -13.53
C GLU A 109 23.18 10.37 -14.62
#